data_AF-A0A455UEX7-F1
#
_entry.id   AF-A0A455UEX7-F1
#
_cell.length_a   1.000
_cell.length_b   1.000
_cell.length_c   1.000
_cell.angle_alpha   90.00
_cell.angle_beta   90.00
_cell.angle_gamma   90.00
#
_symmetry.space_group_name_H-M   'P 1'
#
loop_
_entity.id
_entity.type
_entity.pdbx_description
1 polymer ?
#
loop_
_entity_poly.entity_id
_entity_poly.type
_entity_poly.pdbx_seq_one_letter_code
_entity_poly.pdbx_strand_id
1 'polypeptide(L)'
;MWFAPVSQAKGSETKDQTELAQQILGKYGFDYVAEYIVGWRDMHHVIDLLYNREDPEETQRAHDCFAELIDEFAKRGYGLYRTNTEFMEQVAGTFGEPLRNVHTALKNALDPNGIFSPGKSGIRQ
;
A
#
# COMPACT_ATOMS: atom_id res chain seq x y z
N MET A 1 -7.86 -8.05 0.45
CA MET A 1 -7.43 -6.62 0.49
C MET A 1 -6.23 -6.52 -0.43
N TRP A 2 -6.23 -5.61 -1.41
CA TRP A 2 -5.12 -5.52 -2.36
C TRP A 2 -3.94 -4.72 -1.80
N PHE A 3 -2.82 -5.39 -1.60
CA PHE A 3 -1.50 -4.80 -1.33
C PHE A 3 -0.70 -4.83 -2.63
N ALA A 4 -0.39 -3.67 -3.21
CA ALA A 4 0.13 -3.58 -4.57
C ALA A 4 1.37 -2.68 -4.71
N PRO A 5 2.53 -3.13 -4.21
CA PRO A 5 3.81 -2.46 -4.46
C PRO A 5 4.20 -2.51 -5.94
N VAL A 6 4.94 -1.49 -6.37
CA VAL A 6 5.61 -1.47 -7.66
C VAL A 6 6.97 -2.18 -7.54
N SER A 7 7.35 -2.94 -8.56
CA SER A 7 8.64 -3.60 -8.68
C SER A 7 9.31 -3.21 -10.01
N GLN A 8 10.64 -3.27 -10.09
CA GLN A 8 11.31 -3.24 -11.39
C GLN A 8 11.06 -4.58 -12.10
N ALA A 9 10.94 -4.57 -13.43
CA ALA A 9 10.84 -5.79 -14.26
C ALA A 9 12.17 -6.59 -14.29
N LYS A 10 12.64 -7.04 -13.13
CA LYS A 10 13.92 -7.70 -12.88
C LYS A 10 13.73 -8.80 -11.85
N GLY A 11 14.19 -10.01 -12.18
CA GLY A 11 13.94 -11.21 -11.37
C GLY A 11 14.51 -11.16 -9.93
N SER A 12 15.54 -10.35 -9.67
CA SER A 12 16.03 -10.15 -8.29
C SER A 12 15.01 -9.39 -7.45
N GLU A 13 14.39 -8.35 -8.00
CA GLU A 13 13.42 -7.52 -7.28
C GLU A 13 12.12 -8.28 -7.02
N THR A 14 11.68 -9.13 -7.97
CA THR A 14 10.50 -9.98 -7.75
C THR A 14 10.76 -11.00 -6.66
N LYS A 15 11.93 -11.64 -6.66
CA LYS A 15 12.30 -12.60 -5.63
C LYS A 15 12.31 -11.94 -4.25
N ASP A 16 12.97 -10.79 -4.12
CA ASP A 16 13.10 -10.08 -2.85
C ASP A 16 11.75 -9.60 -2.30
N GLN A 17 10.87 -9.09 -3.18
CA GLN A 17 9.51 -8.69 -2.77
C GLN A 17 8.63 -9.88 -2.41
N THR A 18 8.71 -10.99 -3.16
CA THR A 18 7.94 -12.21 -2.85
C THR A 18 8.35 -12.82 -1.52
N GLU A 19 9.66 -12.94 -1.25
CA GLU A 19 10.16 -13.49 0.02
C GLU A 19 9.75 -12.63 1.22
N LEU A 20 9.82 -11.30 1.09
CA LEU A 20 9.36 -10.38 2.13
C LEU A 20 7.85 -10.51 2.39
N ALA A 21 7.04 -10.53 1.33
CA ALA A 21 5.61 -10.68 1.45
C ALA A 21 5.25 -12.01 2.13
N GLN A 22 5.85 -13.13 1.71
CA GLN A 22 5.61 -14.44 2.32
C GLN A 22 6.00 -14.47 3.80
N GLN A 23 7.13 -13.87 4.17
CA GLN A 23 7.55 -13.79 5.57
C GLN A 23 6.52 -13.03 6.42
N ILE A 24 6.07 -11.86 5.96
CA ILE A 24 5.13 -11.03 6.72
C ILE A 24 3.75 -11.69 6.74
N LEU A 25 3.21 -12.14 5.61
CA LEU A 25 1.93 -12.85 5.55
C LEU A 25 1.93 -14.08 6.46
N GLY A 26 3.00 -14.89 6.40
CA GLY A 26 3.17 -16.07 7.23
C GLY A 26 3.25 -15.76 8.72
N LYS A 27 3.85 -14.63 9.13
CA LYS A 27 3.86 -14.15 10.52
C LYS A 27 2.44 -13.93 11.07
N TYR A 28 1.51 -13.51 10.21
CA TYR A 28 0.11 -13.25 10.57
C TYR A 28 -0.84 -14.43 10.26
N GLY A 29 -0.31 -15.53 9.71
CA GLY A 29 -1.08 -16.73 9.37
C GLY A 29 -1.87 -16.63 8.07
N PHE A 30 -1.47 -15.78 7.13
CA PHE A 30 -2.12 -15.62 5.83
C PHE A 30 -1.30 -16.25 4.69
N ASP A 31 -2.01 -16.67 3.65
CA ASP A 31 -1.41 -17.22 2.42
C ASP A 31 -0.87 -16.12 1.52
N TYR A 32 0.17 -16.46 0.74
CA TYR A 32 0.64 -15.62 -0.36
C TYR A 32 -0.15 -15.93 -1.64
N VAL A 33 -1.15 -15.11 -1.91
CA VAL A 33 -1.94 -15.13 -3.15
C VAL A 33 -1.60 -13.87 -3.95
N ALA A 34 -0.87 -14.02 -5.05
CA ALA A 34 -0.36 -12.87 -5.77
C ALA A 34 -0.12 -13.12 -7.26
N GLU A 35 -0.05 -12.04 -8.02
CA GLU A 35 0.43 -12.01 -9.40
C GLU A 35 1.36 -10.82 -9.64
N TYR A 36 2.19 -10.93 -10.68
CA TYR A 36 2.93 -9.79 -11.24
C TYR A 36 2.31 -9.41 -12.58
N ILE A 37 1.74 -8.21 -12.65
CA ILE A 37 1.28 -7.63 -13.92
C ILE A 37 2.47 -6.94 -14.57
N VAL A 38 2.93 -7.48 -15.70
CA VAL A 38 4.18 -7.09 -16.34
C VAL A 38 4.01 -5.91 -17.29
N GLY A 39 4.57 -4.76 -16.91
CA GLY A 39 4.73 -3.60 -17.76
C GLY A 39 6.04 -3.64 -18.57
N TRP A 40 6.42 -2.52 -19.18
CA TRP A 40 7.66 -2.44 -19.96
C TRP A 40 8.93 -2.39 -19.11
N ARG A 41 8.86 -1.71 -17.95
CA ARG A 41 10.01 -1.51 -17.05
C ARG A 41 9.67 -1.76 -15.59
N ASP A 42 8.38 -1.67 -15.26
CA ASP A 42 7.81 -1.96 -13.97
C ASP A 42 6.96 -3.24 -13.99
N MET A 43 6.66 -3.74 -12.80
CA MET A 43 5.57 -4.66 -12.57
C MET A 43 4.72 -4.15 -11.42
N HIS A 44 3.43 -4.40 -11.49
CA HIS A 44 2.55 -4.29 -10.34
C HIS A 44 2.54 -5.66 -9.65
N HIS A 45 3.14 -5.75 -8.47
CA HIS A 45 3.11 -6.95 -7.64
C HIS A 45 1.83 -6.91 -6.81
N VAL A 46 0.80 -7.57 -7.31
CA VAL A 46 -0.54 -7.48 -6.73
C VAL A 46 -0.74 -8.68 -5.80
N ILE A 47 -0.80 -8.42 -4.50
CA ILE A 47 -1.02 -9.42 -3.45
C ILE A 47 -2.44 -9.25 -2.92
N ASP A 48 -3.24 -10.31 -2.94
CA ASP A 48 -4.56 -10.34 -2.30
C ASP A 48 -4.46 -10.90 -0.88
N LEU A 49 -4.55 -10.01 0.11
CA LEU A 49 -4.69 -10.40 1.51
C LEU A 49 -6.13 -10.85 1.77
N LEU A 50 -6.38 -12.14 1.57
CA LEU A 50 -7.67 -12.79 1.81
C LEU A 50 -7.78 -13.17 3.29
N TYR A 51 -8.93 -12.86 3.89
CA TYR A 51 -9.23 -13.16 5.29
C TYR A 51 -10.74 -13.24 5.52
N ASN A 52 -11.14 -13.93 6.58
CA ASN A 52 -12.53 -13.96 7.02
C ASN A 52 -12.90 -12.68 7.78
N ARG A 53 -13.68 -11.80 7.13
CA ARG A 53 -14.15 -10.55 7.73
C ARG A 53 -15.17 -10.75 8.88
N GLU A 54 -15.81 -11.91 8.97
CA GLU A 54 -16.74 -12.22 10.06
C GLU A 54 -16.03 -12.61 11.36
N ASP A 55 -14.73 -12.93 11.28
CA ASP A 55 -13.85 -13.14 12.45
C ASP A 55 -13.18 -11.80 12.83
N PRO A 56 -13.51 -11.21 14.00
CA PRO A 56 -12.91 -9.97 14.45
C PRO A 56 -11.41 -10.07 14.73
N GLU A 57 -10.93 -11.21 15.22
CA GLU A 57 -9.51 -11.42 15.48
C GLU A 57 -8.73 -11.54 14.17
N GLU A 58 -9.26 -12.30 13.20
CA GLU A 58 -8.65 -12.42 11.88
C GLU A 58 -8.67 -11.08 11.13
N THR A 59 -9.74 -10.30 11.27
CA THR A 59 -9.82 -8.94 10.72
C THR A 59 -8.74 -8.04 11.31
N GLN A 60 -8.55 -8.04 12.63
CA GLN A 60 -7.49 -7.24 13.25
C GLN A 60 -6.11 -7.69 12.77
N ARG A 61 -5.84 -9.00 12.72
CA ARG A 61 -4.59 -9.55 12.17
C ARG A 61 -4.37 -9.12 10.72
N ALA A 62 -5.40 -9.09 9.89
CA ALA A 62 -5.30 -8.66 8.49
C ALA A 62 -4.96 -7.17 8.39
N HIS A 63 -5.54 -6.32 9.23
CA HIS A 63 -5.18 -4.89 9.28
C HIS A 63 -3.74 -4.67 9.75
N ASP A 64 -3.31 -5.38 10.80
CA ASP A 64 -1.94 -5.30 11.31
C ASP A 64 -0.93 -5.83 10.28
N CYS A 65 -1.25 -6.93 9.59
CA CYS A 65 -0.46 -7.47 8.50
C CYS A 65 -0.30 -6.47 7.36
N PHE A 66 -1.39 -5.83 6.95
CA PHE A 66 -1.36 -4.83 5.87
C PHE A 66 -0.53 -3.59 6.25
N ALA A 67 -0.64 -3.14 7.51
CA ALA A 67 0.18 -2.04 8.02
C ALA A 67 1.68 -2.40 8.00
N GLU A 68 2.05 -3.60 8.47
CA GLU A 68 3.45 -4.06 8.45
C GLU A 68 3.99 -4.23 7.02
N LEU A 69 3.17 -4.76 6.10
CA LEU A 69 3.53 -4.84 4.69
C LEU A 69 3.86 -3.45 4.11
N ILE A 70 3.06 -2.41 4.39
CA ILE A 70 3.35 -1.04 3.94
C ILE A 70 4.70 -0.56 4.48
N ASP A 71 4.91 -0.69 5.79
CA ASP A 71 6.10 -0.14 6.45
C ASP A 71 7.39 -0.87 6.01
N GLU A 72 7.36 -2.20 5.94
CA GLU A 72 8.53 -2.99 5.57
C GLU A 72 8.89 -2.87 4.09
N PHE A 73 7.89 -2.76 3.19
CA PHE A 73 8.15 -2.49 1.78
C PHE A 73 8.69 -1.07 1.57
N ALA A 74 8.14 -0.08 2.27
CA ALA A 74 8.61 1.31 2.19
C ALA A 74 10.06 1.45 2.69
N LYS A 75 10.45 0.75 3.76
CA LYS A 75 11.84 0.70 4.26
C LYS A 75 12.85 0.22 3.20
N ARG A 76 12.40 -0.56 2.23
CA ARG A 76 13.21 -1.08 1.11
C ARG A 76 13.07 -0.25 -0.17
N GLY A 77 12.33 0.85 -0.14
CA GLY A 77 12.12 1.73 -1.30
C GLY A 77 11.00 1.28 -2.24
N TYR A 78 10.14 0.36 -1.83
CA TYR A 78 9.01 -0.10 -2.63
C TYR A 78 7.74 0.70 -2.31
N GLY A 79 7.32 1.55 -3.24
CA GLY A 79 6.08 2.32 -3.14
C GLY A 79 4.86 1.55 -3.64
N LEU A 80 3.69 1.79 -3.04
CA LEU A 80 2.42 1.25 -3.52
C LEU A 80 1.81 2.16 -4.58
N TYR A 81 1.31 1.58 -5.68
CA TYR A 81 0.64 2.37 -6.72
C TYR A 81 -0.79 2.78 -6.32
N ARG A 82 -1.45 1.96 -5.48
CA ARG A 82 -2.82 2.15 -5.00
C ARG A 82 -3.03 1.39 -3.69
N THR A 83 -3.98 1.86 -2.89
CA THR A 83 -4.45 1.17 -1.69
C THR A 83 -5.95 1.39 -1.45
N ASN A 84 -6.52 0.63 -0.51
CA ASN A 84 -7.89 0.80 -0.05
C ASN A 84 -8.03 2.06 0.84
N THR A 85 -9.27 2.47 1.16
CA THR A 85 -9.52 3.73 1.87
C THR A 85 -8.91 3.83 3.25
N GLU A 86 -8.80 2.71 3.97
CA GLU A 86 -8.30 2.67 5.34
C GLU A 86 -6.82 3.10 5.41
N PHE A 87 -6.02 2.66 4.45
CA PHE A 87 -4.57 2.82 4.47
C PHE A 87 -4.05 3.98 3.62
N MET A 88 -4.92 4.84 3.09
CA MET A 88 -4.50 5.97 2.25
C MET A 88 -3.55 6.92 2.97
N GLU A 89 -3.77 7.14 4.27
CA GLU A 89 -2.93 8.02 5.09
C GLU A 89 -1.53 7.45 5.30
N GLN A 90 -1.44 6.17 5.69
CA GLN A 90 -0.16 5.49 5.90
C GLN A 90 0.64 5.39 4.61
N VAL A 91 -0.01 5.00 3.50
CA VAL A 91 0.64 4.95 2.18
C VAL A 91 1.10 6.33 1.74
N ALA A 92 0.31 7.40 1.93
CA ALA A 92 0.77 8.75 1.60
C ALA A 92 2.00 9.17 2.44
N GLY A 93 2.13 8.66 3.67
CA GLY A 93 3.31 8.85 4.52
C GLY A 93 4.61 8.31 3.92
N THR A 94 4.55 7.27 3.07
CA THR A 94 5.76 6.65 2.50
C THR A 94 6.38 7.45 1.34
N PHE A 95 5.64 8.40 0.76
CA PHE A 95 6.13 9.27 -0.32
C PHE A 95 6.76 10.59 0.15
N GLY A 96 6.76 10.82 1.47
CA GLY A 96 7.43 11.95 2.09
C GLY A 96 6.61 13.25 2.17
N GLU A 97 6.97 14.08 3.14
CA GLU A 97 6.31 15.35 3.45
C GLU A 97 6.32 16.37 2.29
N PRO A 98 7.41 16.54 1.50
CA PRO A 98 7.42 17.54 0.44
C PRO A 98 6.32 17.34 -0.61
N LEU A 99 6.06 16.09 -1.02
CA LEU A 99 5.00 15.79 -1.98
C LEU A 99 3.62 16.09 -1.38
N ARG A 100 3.42 15.75 -0.11
CA ARG A 100 2.20 16.04 0.63
C ARG A 100 1.92 17.54 0.69
N ASN A 101 2.93 18.36 0.98
CA ASN A 101 2.80 19.81 1.05
C ASN A 101 2.39 20.42 -0.29
N VAL A 102 2.95 19.94 -1.41
CA VAL A 102 2.51 20.36 -2.75
C VAL A 102 1.05 19.99 -2.99
N HIS A 103 0.64 18.76 -2.67
CA HIS A 103 -0.75 18.33 -2.85
C HIS A 103 -1.73 19.13 -1.97
N THR A 104 -1.39 19.42 -0.72
CA THR A 104 -2.23 20.24 0.17
C THR A 104 -2.33 21.67 -0.32
N ALA A 105 -1.25 22.28 -0.80
CA ALA A 105 -1.30 23.62 -1.38
C ALA A 105 -2.24 23.68 -2.61
N LEU A 106 -2.15 22.71 -3.51
CA LEU A 106 -3.05 22.59 -4.66
C LEU A 106 -4.50 22.35 -4.21
N LYS A 107 -4.71 21.49 -3.20
CA LYS A 107 -6.04 21.20 -2.65
C LYS A 107 -6.70 22.45 -2.09
N ASN A 108 -5.98 23.23 -1.29
CA ASN A 108 -6.50 24.45 -0.68
C ASN A 108 -6.81 25.53 -1.72
N ALA A 109 -6.04 25.60 -2.81
CA ALA A 109 -6.30 26.52 -3.91
C ALA A 109 -7.53 26.13 -4.75
N LEU A 110 -7.74 24.83 -5.00
CA LEU A 110 -8.79 24.34 -5.91
C LEU A 110 -10.11 23.98 -5.21
N ASP A 111 -10.07 23.65 -3.93
CA ASP A 111 -11.23 23.30 -3.11
C ASP A 111 -11.07 23.94 -1.73
N PRO A 112 -11.28 25.25 -1.60
CA PRO A 112 -11.04 25.98 -0.34
C PRO A 112 -12.00 25.58 0.79
N ASN A 113 -13.15 24.97 0.47
CA ASN A 113 -14.13 24.51 1.48
C ASN A 113 -13.98 23.01 1.82
N GLY A 114 -13.06 22.29 1.16
CA GLY A 114 -12.75 20.90 1.46
C GLY A 114 -13.87 19.91 1.15
N ILE A 115 -14.75 20.22 0.20
CA ILE A 115 -15.95 19.41 -0.09
C ILE A 115 -15.67 18.21 -1.01
N PHE A 116 -14.55 18.21 -1.74
CA PHE A 116 -14.19 17.11 -2.64
C PHE A 116 -13.37 16.04 -1.91
N SER A 117 -14.07 15.03 -1.39
CA SER A 117 -13.48 13.79 -0.85
C SER A 117 -12.29 14.00 0.10
N PRO A 118 -12.49 14.73 1.22
CA PRO A 118 -11.41 14.97 2.20
C PRO A 118 -10.82 13.64 2.70
N GLY A 119 -9.49 13.55 2.72
CA GLY A 119 -8.75 12.35 3.11
C GLY A 119 -8.42 11.40 1.95
N LYS A 120 -8.96 11.61 0.74
CA LYS A 120 -8.58 10.82 -0.44
C LYS A 120 -7.07 10.93 -0.67
N SER A 121 -6.40 9.78 -0.75
CA SER A 121 -4.94 9.68 -0.92
C SER A 121 -4.14 10.38 0.19
N GLY A 122 -4.69 10.48 1.42
CA GLY A 122 -4.03 11.15 2.54
C GLY A 122 -4.00 12.68 2.44
N ILE A 123 -4.74 13.27 1.50
CA ILE A 123 -4.77 14.73 1.31
C ILE A 123 -5.91 15.31 2.14
N ARG A 124 -5.56 16.15 3.10
CA ARG A 124 -6.48 16.91 3.96
C ARG A 124 -6.11 18.40 3.88
N GLN A 125 -7.10 19.26 4.13
CA GLN A 125 -6.87 20.70 4.32
C GLN A 125 -6.21 20.96 5.68
#